data_AF-A0A1Y0RRA6-F1
#
_entry.id   AF-A0A1Y0RRA6-F1
#
_cell.length_a   1.000
_cell.length_b   1.000
_cell.length_c   1.000
_cell.angle_alpha   90.00
_cell.angle_beta   90.00
_cell.angle_gamma   90.00
#
_symmetry.space_group_name_H-M   'P 1'
#
loop_
_entity.id
_entity.type
_entity.pdbx_description
1 polymer ?
#
loop_
_entity_poly.entity_id
_entity_poly.type
_entity_poly.pdbx_seq_one_letter_code
_entity_poly.pdbx_strand_id
1 'polypeptide(L)'
;MVNYAFQPDYTPISPPDESEKLSTTIKLSEVFDAGVRLEASAFSIEAHNAVTALKNSVLQLIPLYGEGGLCQEAHNAFRFKRIYVDAEHGVPFLSSSEIISLRPRIENYLSRKYTKNLSKLLIQKWDVLISCSGTIGNIGLASETFTGKALSQHAIRLRANDAETAGYITAFLRSRYGRPQLTQATYGSVIVHIEPEHLERVLIPNLPPIRQIAIGRLMCKAGELRDEANRLLDKADRLLHERLNLPYLKTIAPSYDNASVIAKIKASQLMGRLEGSFHDSVALMAEKQLGELSVEVTTVGDLRVTKEIRPITKFRKRTYVEKGGIPLLSSKQIFQIDPVDVKRLAKGAHTKDLPEIQLEENMIAVTRSGTIGRVQIFPAYMAKWTASEDATRILASETINPGYLYTWLASDYGYCLVTRQSYGSVIVHIDLEMLASVPIPLPEQSIRDEIGNLVLKANRLRNEAWHNEQDAINQLETLIARKQTPQIQIESVQQPSALSELTFDPDAPPIWELVAQISAQVPDEEWKKLPTDLARRFDYYQKQRQGQD
;
A
#
# COMPACT_ATOMS: atom_id res chain seq x y z
N MET A 1 -26.86 13.48 -23.40
CA MET A 1 -26.63 13.65 -21.95
C MET A 1 -26.28 12.29 -21.39
N VAL A 2 -24.99 12.03 -21.13
CA VAL A 2 -24.55 10.76 -20.54
C VAL A 2 -24.64 10.91 -19.02
N ASN A 3 -25.59 10.23 -18.40
CA ASN A 3 -25.70 10.15 -16.95
C ASN A 3 -24.53 9.30 -16.43
N TYR A 4 -23.50 9.97 -15.89
CA TYR A 4 -22.46 9.31 -15.10
C TYR A 4 -23.05 8.92 -13.73
N ALA A 5 -23.66 7.74 -13.67
CA ALA A 5 -24.03 7.12 -12.39
C ALA A 5 -22.73 6.67 -11.69
N PHE A 6 -22.26 7.46 -10.73
CA PHE A 6 -21.17 7.07 -9.84
C PHE A 6 -21.61 5.89 -8.98
N GLN A 7 -21.22 4.67 -9.36
CA GLN A 7 -21.20 3.51 -8.47
C GLN A 7 -19.74 3.06 -8.31
N PRO A 8 -19.13 3.29 -7.14
CA PRO A 8 -17.83 2.72 -6.86
C PRO A 8 -18.05 1.25 -6.47
N ASP A 9 -17.29 0.35 -7.08
CA ASP A 9 -17.27 -1.08 -6.70
C ASP A 9 -16.72 -1.27 -5.27
N TYR A 10 -16.16 -0.20 -4.70
CA TYR A 10 -15.81 -0.08 -3.29
C TYR A 10 -16.18 1.32 -2.77
N THR A 11 -17.28 1.39 -2.02
CA THR A 11 -17.49 2.44 -1.03
C THR A 11 -17.05 1.86 0.30
N PRO A 12 -16.14 2.48 1.08
CA PRO A 12 -15.99 2.10 2.48
C PRO A 12 -17.38 2.06 3.09
N ILE A 13 -17.74 0.95 3.71
CA ILE A 13 -19.04 0.79 4.36
C ILE A 13 -19.10 1.83 5.49
N SER A 14 -19.65 3.00 5.19
CA SER A 14 -20.12 3.91 6.22
C SER A 14 -21.37 3.24 6.81
N PRO A 15 -21.46 3.08 8.13
CA PRO A 15 -22.66 2.56 8.74
C PRO A 15 -23.87 3.43 8.37
N PRO A 16 -25.09 2.88 8.42
CA PRO A 16 -26.28 3.72 8.55
C PRO A 16 -26.09 4.64 9.76
N ASP A 17 -26.61 5.86 9.63
CA ASP A 17 -26.54 7.01 10.53
C ASP A 17 -26.79 6.65 12.01
N GLU A 18 -25.81 6.06 12.71
CA GLU A 18 -25.74 6.10 14.16
C GLU A 18 -25.12 7.46 14.49
N SER A 19 -25.96 8.37 14.99
CA SER A 19 -25.64 9.77 15.28
C SER A 19 -24.23 9.94 15.83
N GLU A 20 -23.37 10.51 14.99
CA GLU A 20 -21.96 10.68 15.29
C GLU A 20 -21.85 11.63 16.49
N LYS A 21 -21.41 11.10 17.63
CA LYS A 21 -21.22 11.90 18.84
C LYS A 21 -20.12 12.93 18.57
N LEU A 22 -20.49 14.21 18.49
CA LEU A 22 -19.56 15.35 18.35
C LEU A 22 -18.72 15.62 19.61
N SER A 23 -19.05 14.94 20.72
CA SER A 23 -18.33 15.00 21.98
C SER A 23 -18.38 13.65 22.69
N THR A 24 -17.36 13.35 23.48
CA THR A 24 -17.32 12.15 24.33
C THR A 24 -17.11 12.54 25.79
N THR A 25 -17.57 11.68 26.70
CA THR A 25 -17.35 11.82 28.14
C THR A 25 -16.40 10.71 28.57
N ILE A 26 -15.29 11.09 29.18
CA ILE A 26 -14.28 10.15 29.66
C ILE A 26 -14.40 10.02 31.18
N LYS A 27 -14.45 8.79 31.69
CA LYS A 27 -14.43 8.56 33.13
C LYS A 27 -13.05 8.89 33.69
N LEU A 28 -13.00 9.37 34.94
CA LEU A 28 -11.74 9.61 35.62
C LEU A 28 -10.86 8.34 35.72
N SER A 29 -11.48 7.16 35.81
CA SER A 29 -10.77 5.88 35.75
C SER A 29 -10.04 5.68 34.41
N GLU A 30 -10.65 6.04 33.29
CA GLU A 30 -10.02 5.93 31.96
C GLU A 30 -8.81 6.87 31.83
N VAL A 31 -8.83 8.01 32.52
CA VAL A 31 -7.68 8.92 32.62
C VAL A 31 -6.54 8.27 33.40
N PHE A 32 -6.83 7.62 34.53
CA PHE A 32 -5.83 6.89 35.30
C PHE A 32 -5.24 5.72 34.50
N ASP A 33 -6.08 4.93 33.83
CA ASP A 33 -5.66 3.81 32.98
C ASP A 33 -4.78 4.28 31.80
N ALA A 34 -5.04 5.49 31.30
CA ALA A 34 -4.25 6.14 30.25
C ALA A 34 -2.94 6.79 30.76
N GLY A 35 -2.58 6.63 32.05
CA GLY A 35 -1.37 7.23 32.63
C GLY A 35 -1.54 8.69 33.03
N VAL A 36 -2.74 9.09 33.47
CA VAL A 36 -3.11 10.44 33.91
C VAL A 36 -3.01 11.49 32.80
N ARG A 37 -3.26 11.03 31.56
CA ARG A 37 -3.25 11.83 30.35
C ARG A 37 -4.52 12.67 30.21
N LEU A 38 -4.40 13.89 29.68
CA LEU A 38 -5.51 14.87 29.59
C LEU A 38 -5.67 15.49 28.20
N GLU A 39 -4.80 15.16 27.24
CA GLU A 39 -4.91 15.71 25.89
C GLU A 39 -5.99 15.00 25.06
N ALA A 40 -6.67 15.74 24.19
CA ALA A 40 -7.79 15.22 23.40
C ALA A 40 -7.39 14.04 22.49
N SER A 41 -6.15 14.04 21.97
CA SER A 41 -5.66 12.94 21.12
C SER A 41 -5.57 11.60 21.85
N ALA A 42 -5.35 11.62 23.17
CA ALA A 42 -5.36 10.41 24.00
C ALA A 42 -6.78 9.84 24.21
N PHE A 43 -7.82 10.61 23.88
CA PHE A 43 -9.22 10.23 24.02
C PHE A 43 -10.02 10.51 22.74
N SER A 44 -9.39 10.27 21.59
CA SER A 44 -10.01 10.39 20.27
C SER A 44 -11.37 9.68 20.23
N ILE A 45 -12.38 10.37 19.70
CA ILE A 45 -13.74 9.84 19.57
C ILE A 45 -13.73 8.61 18.66
N GLU A 46 -12.94 8.65 17.60
CA GLU A 46 -12.77 7.55 16.63
C GLU A 46 -12.23 6.30 17.31
N ALA A 47 -11.19 6.44 18.14
CA ALA A 47 -10.59 5.31 18.84
C ALA A 47 -11.50 4.78 19.95
N HIS A 48 -12.16 5.66 20.70
CA HIS A 48 -13.16 5.27 21.68
C HIS A 48 -14.33 4.50 21.02
N ASN A 49 -14.85 4.98 19.89
CA ASN A 49 -15.91 4.32 19.15
C ASN A 49 -15.45 2.97 18.59
N ALA A 50 -14.23 2.89 18.05
CA ALA A 50 -13.64 1.64 17.57
C ALA A 50 -13.53 0.58 18.67
N VAL A 51 -12.97 0.94 19.83
CA VAL A 51 -12.84 0.03 20.98
C VAL A 51 -14.20 -0.35 21.56
N THR A 52 -15.14 0.59 21.63
CA THR A 52 -16.52 0.31 22.09
C THR A 52 -17.22 -0.67 21.16
N ALA A 53 -17.09 -0.49 19.84
CA ALA A 53 -17.66 -1.41 18.87
C ALA A 53 -17.02 -2.82 18.96
N LEU A 54 -15.71 -2.91 19.20
CA LEU A 54 -15.04 -4.19 19.45
C LEU A 54 -15.57 -4.86 20.71
N LYS A 55 -15.69 -4.12 21.83
CA LYS A 55 -16.21 -4.65 23.11
C LYS A 55 -17.67 -5.10 23.02
N ASN A 56 -18.46 -4.44 22.17
CA ASN A 56 -19.86 -4.81 21.92
C ASN A 56 -20.02 -5.97 20.91
N SER A 57 -18.94 -6.42 20.29
CA SER A 57 -18.96 -7.58 19.40
C SER A 57 -19.11 -8.89 20.20
N VAL A 58 -19.49 -9.96 19.52
CA VAL A 58 -19.54 -11.32 20.10
C VAL A 58 -18.16 -11.96 20.29
N LEU A 59 -17.09 -11.27 19.87
CA LEU A 59 -15.76 -11.83 19.78
C LEU A 59 -14.99 -11.58 21.07
N GLN A 60 -14.29 -12.61 21.54
CA GLN A 60 -13.30 -12.43 22.60
C GLN A 60 -12.21 -11.49 22.08
N LEU A 61 -11.79 -10.52 22.90
CA LEU A 61 -10.68 -9.63 22.59
C LEU A 61 -9.45 -10.06 23.39
N ILE A 62 -8.29 -9.95 22.77
CA ILE A 62 -6.98 -10.19 23.39
C ILE A 62 -6.05 -9.00 23.09
N PRO A 63 -4.98 -8.80 23.87
CA PRO A 63 -3.93 -7.86 23.50
C PRO A 63 -3.30 -8.22 22.15
N LEU A 64 -2.88 -7.21 21.40
CA LEU A 64 -2.10 -7.41 20.18
C LEU A 64 -0.69 -7.92 20.50
N TYR A 65 -0.07 -7.35 21.52
CA TYR A 65 1.32 -7.58 21.90
C TYR A 65 1.44 -7.80 23.42
N GLY A 66 2.51 -8.47 23.86
CA GLY A 66 2.80 -8.72 25.27
C GLY A 66 2.22 -10.05 25.77
N GLU A 67 2.29 -10.27 27.09
CA GLU A 67 1.85 -11.52 27.71
C GLU A 67 0.37 -11.84 27.39
N GLY A 68 0.10 -13.01 26.82
CA GLY A 68 -1.24 -13.40 26.37
C GLY A 68 -1.72 -12.71 25.09
N GLY A 69 -0.88 -11.86 24.47
CA GLY A 69 -1.14 -11.22 23.20
C GLY A 69 -0.81 -12.09 21.99
N LEU A 70 -1.29 -11.67 20.82
CA LEU A 70 -1.11 -12.40 19.56
C LEU A 70 0.35 -12.40 19.05
N CYS A 71 1.13 -11.38 19.41
CA CYS A 71 2.55 -11.24 19.14
C CYS A 71 3.36 -11.10 20.43
N GLN A 72 4.55 -11.69 20.46
CA GLN A 72 5.47 -11.62 21.61
C GLN A 72 6.74 -10.82 21.33
N GLU A 73 6.98 -10.45 20.07
CA GLU A 73 8.18 -9.71 19.65
C GLU A 73 7.81 -8.40 18.97
N ALA A 74 8.20 -7.28 19.59
CA ALA A 74 8.12 -5.96 19.00
C ALA A 74 9.44 -5.20 19.22
N HIS A 75 9.96 -4.60 18.15
CA HIS A 75 11.24 -3.91 18.17
C HIS A 75 11.19 -2.61 17.38
N ASN A 76 11.46 -1.48 18.04
CA ASN A 76 11.94 -0.28 17.37
C ASN A 76 13.45 -0.46 17.06
N ALA A 77 14.00 0.30 16.09
CA ALA A 77 15.45 0.36 16.01
C ALA A 77 15.98 1.25 17.14
N PHE A 78 17.10 0.85 17.75
CA PHE A 78 17.83 1.68 18.71
C PHE A 78 18.33 2.97 18.04
N ARG A 79 18.69 3.98 18.82
CA ARG A 79 19.37 5.17 18.27
C ARG A 79 20.83 4.80 17.95
N PHE A 80 21.26 5.06 16.71
CA PHE A 80 22.64 4.83 16.28
C PHE A 80 23.11 5.88 15.27
N LYS A 81 24.44 6.06 15.18
CA LYS A 81 25.06 6.87 14.13
C LYS A 81 24.95 6.12 12.80
N ARG A 82 24.25 6.71 11.84
CA ARG A 82 24.14 6.17 10.48
C ARG A 82 25.43 6.51 9.72
N ILE A 83 26.14 5.49 9.27
CA ILE A 83 27.32 5.62 8.41
C ILE A 83 26.94 5.04 7.06
N TYR A 84 26.76 5.91 6.09
CA TYR A 84 26.37 5.51 4.74
C TYR A 84 27.61 5.18 3.91
N VAL A 85 27.47 4.13 3.11
CA VAL A 85 28.49 3.63 2.18
C VAL A 85 27.82 3.23 0.87
N ASP A 86 28.60 2.86 -0.14
CA ASP A 86 28.08 2.28 -1.37
C ASP A 86 27.36 0.92 -1.14
N ALA A 87 26.73 0.43 -2.21
CA ALA A 87 25.96 -0.82 -2.17
C ALA A 87 26.81 -2.07 -1.90
N GLU A 88 28.11 -2.06 -2.25
CA GLU A 88 29.02 -3.19 -2.08
C GLU A 88 29.35 -3.40 -0.60
N HIS A 89 29.61 -2.32 0.13
CA HIS A 89 29.99 -2.36 1.54
C HIS A 89 28.81 -2.27 2.51
N GLY A 90 27.60 -2.05 1.99
CA GLY A 90 26.43 -1.67 2.78
C GLY A 90 25.27 -2.67 2.77
N VAL A 91 24.30 -2.43 3.66
CA VAL A 91 22.97 -3.04 3.67
C VAL A 91 21.94 -1.98 3.29
N PRO A 92 21.01 -2.26 2.36
CA PRO A 92 19.96 -1.30 1.99
C PRO A 92 19.21 -0.77 3.22
N PHE A 93 19.03 0.54 3.30
CA PHE A 93 18.37 1.19 4.42
C PHE A 93 17.03 1.80 4.01
N LEU A 94 15.97 1.41 4.71
CA LEU A 94 14.61 1.89 4.48
C LEU A 94 14.18 2.90 5.55
N SER A 95 13.63 4.02 5.09
CA SER A 95 12.94 4.98 5.95
C SER A 95 11.53 4.47 6.31
N SER A 96 10.86 5.15 7.25
CA SER A 96 9.48 4.81 7.60
C SER A 96 8.46 5.11 6.49
N SER A 97 8.79 5.95 5.50
CA SER A 97 7.88 6.20 4.36
C SER A 97 7.86 5.03 3.39
N GLU A 98 8.93 4.25 3.32
CA GLU A 98 9.06 3.15 2.36
C GLU A 98 8.23 1.92 2.74
N ILE A 99 7.82 1.78 4.00
CA ILE A 99 7.05 0.61 4.48
C ILE A 99 5.67 0.49 3.81
N ILE A 100 5.13 1.59 3.29
CA ILE A 100 3.86 1.64 2.55
C ILE A 100 4.05 2.04 1.08
N SER A 101 5.28 2.05 0.56
CA SER A 101 5.54 2.43 -0.83
C SER A 101 5.15 1.31 -1.80
N LEU A 102 4.51 1.65 -2.92
CA LEU A 102 4.21 0.70 -4.00
C LEU A 102 5.48 0.09 -4.62
N ARG A 103 6.60 0.83 -4.58
CA ARG A 103 7.92 0.40 -5.02
C ARG A 103 8.96 1.04 -4.09
N PRO A 104 9.31 0.39 -2.96
CA PRO A 104 10.28 0.91 -2.01
C PRO A 104 11.62 1.26 -2.68
N ARG A 105 12.14 2.45 -2.42
CA ARG A 105 13.42 2.90 -2.99
C ARG A 105 14.54 2.82 -1.96
N ILE A 106 15.71 2.39 -2.42
CA ILE A 106 16.93 2.37 -1.61
C ILE A 106 17.72 3.64 -1.90
N GLU A 107 17.64 4.60 -1.00
CA GLU A 107 18.39 5.85 -1.12
C GLU A 107 19.78 5.76 -0.47
N ASN A 108 19.92 4.92 0.55
CA ASN A 108 21.13 4.83 1.35
C ASN A 108 21.44 3.37 1.73
N TYR A 109 22.71 3.07 1.96
CA TYR A 109 23.15 1.78 2.48
C TYR A 109 23.91 1.98 3.79
N LEU A 110 23.54 1.25 4.84
CA LEU A 110 24.25 1.27 6.12
C LEU A 110 25.51 0.41 6.06
N SER A 111 26.64 0.93 6.53
CA SER A 111 27.90 0.20 6.60
C SER A 111 27.77 -1.10 7.39
N ARG A 112 28.11 -2.24 6.77
CA ARG A 112 28.16 -3.54 7.45
C ARG A 112 29.17 -3.57 8.60
N LYS A 113 30.31 -2.90 8.41
CA LYS A 113 31.43 -2.86 9.36
C LYS A 113 31.13 -2.00 10.59
N TYR A 114 30.52 -0.83 10.40
CA TYR A 114 30.40 0.16 11.47
C TYR A 114 29.01 0.24 12.11
N THR A 115 28.00 -0.44 11.56
CA THR A 115 26.66 -0.47 12.16
C THR A 115 26.60 -1.55 13.23
N LYS A 116 26.69 -1.14 14.49
CA LYS A 116 26.53 -2.03 15.65
C LYS A 116 25.15 -2.68 15.64
N ASN A 117 25.05 -3.95 16.05
CA ASN A 117 23.78 -4.70 16.14
C ASN A 117 22.95 -4.66 14.85
N LEU A 118 23.58 -4.61 13.67
CA LEU A 118 22.90 -4.54 12.38
C LEU A 118 21.83 -5.64 12.20
N SER A 119 22.06 -6.85 12.72
CA SER A 119 21.09 -7.95 12.68
C SER A 119 19.74 -7.58 13.32
N LYS A 120 19.73 -6.75 14.37
CA LYS A 120 18.51 -6.25 15.01
C LYS A 120 17.77 -5.21 14.17
N LEU A 121 18.37 -4.70 13.10
CA LEU A 121 17.74 -3.75 12.18
C LEU A 121 17.09 -4.43 10.99
N LEU A 122 17.47 -5.68 10.70
CA LEU A 122 17.04 -6.39 9.49
C LEU A 122 15.58 -6.79 9.58
N ILE A 123 14.84 -6.47 8.54
CA ILE A 123 13.46 -6.89 8.36
C ILE A 123 13.43 -8.37 7.97
N GLN A 124 12.58 -9.14 8.64
CA GLN A 124 12.23 -10.49 8.22
C GLN A 124 10.96 -10.49 7.40
N LYS A 125 10.82 -11.53 6.57
CA LYS A 125 9.61 -11.75 5.81
C LYS A 125 8.44 -11.95 6.78
N TRP A 126 7.35 -11.25 6.50
CA TRP A 126 6.12 -11.15 7.28
C TRP A 126 6.21 -10.39 8.60
N ASP A 127 7.30 -9.63 8.84
CA ASP A 127 7.26 -8.60 9.88
C ASP A 127 6.15 -7.58 9.56
N VAL A 128 5.34 -7.24 10.55
CA VAL A 128 4.38 -6.13 10.47
C VAL A 128 5.12 -4.84 10.82
N LEU A 129 5.16 -3.90 9.88
CA LEU A 129 5.90 -2.65 9.99
C LEU A 129 4.95 -1.51 10.34
N ILE A 130 5.24 -0.77 11.41
CA ILE A 130 4.39 0.32 11.89
C ILE A 130 5.22 1.60 11.97
N SER A 131 4.78 2.70 11.33
CA SER A 131 5.50 3.98 11.44
C SER A 131 5.28 4.65 12.80
N CYS A 132 6.35 5.09 13.44
CA CYS A 132 6.36 5.66 14.79
C CYS A 132 6.65 7.16 14.82
N SER A 133 6.97 7.77 13.67
CA SER A 133 7.22 9.21 13.56
C SER A 133 6.98 9.70 12.14
N GLY A 134 6.73 11.01 11.98
CA GLY A 134 6.25 11.58 10.74
C GLY A 134 4.74 11.36 10.63
N THR A 135 4.28 10.68 9.58
CA THR A 135 2.90 10.16 9.54
C THR A 135 2.87 8.84 10.30
N ILE A 136 2.27 8.85 11.48
CA ILE A 136 2.28 7.75 12.45
C ILE A 136 1.13 6.78 12.17
N GLY A 137 1.34 5.50 12.48
CA GLY A 137 0.30 4.48 12.30
C GLY A 137 0.08 4.09 10.83
N ASN A 138 1.08 4.29 9.97
CA ASN A 138 1.14 3.60 8.68
C ASN A 138 1.54 2.15 8.93
N ILE A 139 0.86 1.21 8.28
CA ILE A 139 1.10 -0.22 8.44
C ILE A 139 1.49 -0.81 7.09
N GLY A 140 2.61 -1.53 7.07
CA GLY A 140 3.05 -2.36 5.96
C GLY A 140 3.26 -3.80 6.41
N LEU A 141 3.04 -4.75 5.50
CA LEU A 141 3.42 -6.14 5.70
C LEU A 141 4.70 -6.41 4.89
N ALA A 142 5.78 -6.81 5.56
CA ALA A 142 7.06 -7.03 4.93
C ALA A 142 7.05 -8.29 4.06
N SER A 143 6.89 -8.13 2.74
CA SER A 143 7.08 -9.22 1.78
C SER A 143 8.56 -9.36 1.37
N GLU A 144 8.86 -10.15 0.33
CA GLU A 144 10.24 -10.41 -0.13
C GLU A 144 10.99 -9.11 -0.49
N THR A 145 10.27 -8.10 -0.99
CA THR A 145 10.83 -6.78 -1.29
C THR A 145 11.50 -6.13 -0.08
N PHE A 146 11.13 -6.46 1.15
CA PHE A 146 11.67 -5.86 2.38
C PHE A 146 12.75 -6.70 3.06
N THR A 147 12.72 -8.02 2.87
CA THR A 147 13.58 -8.98 3.57
C THR A 147 15.07 -8.62 3.48
N GLY A 148 15.76 -8.68 4.62
CA GLY A 148 17.21 -8.45 4.70
C GLY A 148 17.64 -6.99 4.60
N LYS A 149 16.70 -6.04 4.48
CA LYS A 149 16.98 -4.60 4.51
C LYS A 149 16.92 -4.07 5.93
N ALA A 150 17.75 -3.08 6.23
CA ALA A 150 17.75 -2.43 7.54
C ALA A 150 16.63 -1.38 7.60
N LEU A 151 15.88 -1.36 8.71
CA LEU A 151 14.80 -0.40 8.93
C LEU A 151 15.21 0.71 9.90
N SER A 152 14.80 1.93 9.59
CA SER A 152 14.96 3.12 10.44
C SER A 152 14.28 2.98 11.81
N GLN A 153 14.80 3.69 12.82
CA GLN A 153 14.19 3.81 14.16
C GLN A 153 12.81 4.48 14.18
N HIS A 154 12.42 5.05 13.05
CA HIS A 154 11.13 5.68 12.86
C HIS A 154 10.00 4.68 12.54
N ALA A 155 10.27 3.38 12.69
CA ALA A 155 9.29 2.32 12.57
C ALA A 155 9.53 1.19 13.60
N ILE A 156 8.44 0.56 14.03
CA ILE A 156 8.41 -0.68 14.82
C ILE A 156 8.28 -1.85 13.84
N ARG A 157 9.02 -2.92 14.13
CA ARG A 157 8.77 -4.27 13.59
C ARG A 157 8.05 -5.08 14.65
N LEU A 158 6.86 -5.55 14.32
CA LEU A 158 6.08 -6.49 15.14
C LEU A 158 6.12 -7.85 14.45
N ARG A 159 6.57 -8.88 15.17
CA ARG A 159 6.75 -10.23 14.61
C ARG A 159 5.73 -11.20 15.19
N ALA A 160 5.01 -11.86 14.28
CA ALA A 160 4.11 -12.95 14.58
C ALA A 160 4.82 -14.30 14.44
N ASN A 161 4.20 -15.35 14.98
CA ASN A 161 4.74 -16.71 14.93
C ASN A 161 4.72 -17.30 13.50
N ASP A 162 3.78 -16.85 12.67
CA ASP A 162 3.61 -17.29 11.29
C ASP A 162 3.08 -16.16 10.39
N ALA A 163 3.12 -16.43 9.08
CA ALA A 163 2.75 -15.48 8.03
C ALA A 163 1.27 -15.09 8.09
N GLU A 164 0.40 -16.07 8.30
CA GLU A 164 -1.04 -15.85 8.37
C GLU A 164 -1.44 -14.98 9.55
N THR A 165 -0.86 -15.20 10.73
CA THR A 165 -1.09 -14.32 11.88
C THR A 165 -0.58 -12.90 11.61
N ALA A 166 0.60 -12.73 10.99
CA ALA A 166 1.09 -11.41 10.60
C ALA A 166 0.16 -10.72 9.58
N GLY A 167 -0.37 -11.47 8.62
CA GLY A 167 -1.35 -10.99 7.65
C GLY A 167 -2.67 -10.59 8.34
N TYR A 168 -3.16 -11.38 9.29
CA TYR A 168 -4.36 -11.07 10.06
C TYR A 168 -4.18 -9.79 10.88
N ILE A 169 -3.06 -9.65 11.58
CA ILE A 169 -2.69 -8.44 12.31
C ILE A 169 -2.64 -7.23 11.38
N THR A 170 -2.03 -7.37 10.20
CA THR A 170 -1.97 -6.30 9.19
C THR A 170 -3.38 -5.86 8.77
N ALA A 171 -4.27 -6.82 8.49
CA ALA A 171 -5.68 -6.53 8.17
C ALA A 171 -6.38 -5.79 9.30
N PHE A 172 -6.19 -6.24 10.54
CA PHE A 172 -6.77 -5.60 11.70
C PHE A 172 -6.26 -4.17 11.89
N LEU A 173 -4.95 -3.97 11.89
CA LEU A 173 -4.34 -2.66 12.08
C LEU A 173 -4.67 -1.68 10.97
N ARG A 174 -4.95 -2.15 9.75
CA ARG A 174 -5.42 -1.31 8.64
C ARG A 174 -6.92 -1.04 8.64
N SER A 175 -7.71 -1.84 9.36
CA SER A 175 -9.16 -1.67 9.48
C SER A 175 -9.55 -0.40 10.24
N ARG A 176 -10.83 -0.03 10.14
CA ARG A 176 -11.43 1.08 10.90
C ARG A 176 -11.41 0.87 12.43
N TYR A 177 -11.11 -0.35 12.90
CA TYR A 177 -11.07 -0.69 14.32
C TYR A 177 -9.64 -0.66 14.89
N GLY A 178 -8.65 -1.11 14.12
CA GLY A 178 -7.26 -1.19 14.59
C GLY A 178 -6.50 0.13 14.43
N ARG A 179 -6.69 0.84 13.30
CA ARG A 179 -5.93 2.06 13.02
C ARG A 179 -6.16 3.18 14.06
N PRO A 180 -7.41 3.48 14.48
CA PRO A 180 -7.65 4.50 15.50
C PRO A 180 -6.97 4.20 16.85
N GLN A 181 -6.83 2.92 17.23
CA GLN A 181 -6.15 2.53 18.47
C GLN A 181 -4.66 2.89 18.44
N LEU A 182 -4.00 2.75 17.28
CA LEU A 182 -2.59 3.14 17.13
C LEU A 182 -2.41 4.67 17.17
N THR A 183 -3.32 5.43 16.57
CA THR A 183 -3.24 6.90 16.58
C THR A 183 -3.54 7.49 17.97
N GLN A 184 -4.39 6.82 18.78
CA GLN A 184 -4.63 7.18 20.17
C GLN A 184 -3.43 6.87 21.08
N ALA A 185 -2.68 5.80 20.78
CA ALA A 185 -1.49 5.37 21.51
C ALA A 185 -0.28 6.32 21.37
N THR A 186 -0.49 7.51 20.84
CA THR A 186 0.57 8.47 20.56
C THR A 186 0.84 9.42 21.72
N TYR A 187 2.12 9.61 22.06
CA TYR A 187 2.57 10.48 23.15
C TYR A 187 3.45 11.63 22.64
N GLY A 188 3.42 12.77 23.34
CA GLY A 188 4.25 13.95 23.09
C GLY A 188 3.47 15.17 22.57
N SER A 189 3.75 16.36 23.10
CA SER A 189 3.06 17.62 22.75
C SER A 189 3.52 18.24 21.42
N VAL A 190 4.70 17.84 20.92
CA VAL A 190 5.31 18.37 19.68
C VAL A 190 5.75 17.24 18.74
N ILE A 191 6.26 16.12 19.27
CA ILE A 191 6.59 14.93 18.48
C ILE A 191 5.82 13.75 19.03
N VAL A 192 4.77 13.41 18.29
CA VAL A 192 3.88 12.29 18.50
C VAL A 192 4.68 11.00 18.20
N HIS A 193 4.72 10.04 19.12
CA HIS A 193 5.46 8.78 18.97
C HIS A 193 4.70 7.55 19.49
N ILE A 194 4.93 6.39 18.86
CA ILE A 194 4.47 5.06 19.30
C ILE A 194 5.71 4.23 19.67
N GLU A 195 5.70 3.65 20.87
CA GLU A 195 6.71 2.70 21.35
C GLU A 195 6.11 1.27 21.43
N PRO A 196 6.93 0.21 21.40
CA PRO A 196 6.46 -1.18 21.45
C PRO A 196 5.48 -1.47 22.60
N GLU A 197 5.72 -0.93 23.79
CA GLU A 197 4.91 -1.14 24.99
C GLU A 197 3.47 -0.61 24.82
N HIS A 198 3.27 0.39 23.95
CA HIS A 198 1.94 0.90 23.67
C HIS A 198 1.09 -0.10 22.87
N LEU A 199 1.71 -1.06 22.16
CA LEU A 199 0.99 -2.09 21.41
C LEU A 199 0.29 -3.09 22.34
N GLU A 200 0.68 -3.19 23.62
CA GLU A 200 0.01 -4.03 24.63
C GLU A 200 -1.44 -3.59 24.88
N ARG A 201 -1.74 -2.31 24.66
CA ARG A 201 -3.08 -1.73 24.87
C ARG A 201 -4.01 -1.88 23.67
N VAL A 202 -3.47 -2.30 22.51
CA VAL A 202 -4.27 -2.50 21.31
C VAL A 202 -5.03 -3.81 21.44
N LEU A 203 -6.36 -3.75 21.42
CA LEU A 203 -7.23 -4.92 21.53
C LEU A 203 -7.57 -5.44 20.13
N ILE A 204 -7.30 -6.72 19.89
CA ILE A 204 -7.58 -7.43 18.63
C ILE A 204 -8.53 -8.60 18.89
N PRO A 205 -9.49 -8.90 17.99
CA PRO A 205 -10.34 -10.07 18.14
C PRO A 205 -9.56 -11.40 18.11
N ASN A 206 -9.80 -12.26 19.08
CA ASN A 206 -9.33 -13.64 19.09
C ASN A 206 -10.24 -14.49 18.21
N LEU A 207 -10.04 -14.42 16.89
CA LEU A 207 -10.83 -15.20 15.94
C LEU A 207 -10.44 -16.69 15.99
N PRO A 208 -11.36 -17.62 15.66
CA PRO A 208 -10.98 -19.02 15.43
C PRO A 208 -9.86 -19.13 14.37
N PRO A 209 -8.89 -20.05 14.52
CA PRO A 209 -7.73 -20.15 13.64
C PRO A 209 -8.07 -20.17 12.14
N ILE A 210 -9.14 -20.88 11.75
CA ILE A 210 -9.58 -20.94 10.35
C ILE A 210 -9.90 -19.56 9.75
N ARG A 211 -10.44 -18.63 10.55
CA ARG A 211 -10.76 -17.27 10.09
C ARG A 211 -9.51 -16.39 10.07
N GLN A 212 -8.63 -16.51 11.08
CA GLN A 212 -7.34 -15.82 11.08
C GLN A 212 -6.52 -16.20 9.85
N ILE A 213 -6.43 -17.50 9.55
CA ILE A 213 -5.72 -18.05 8.39
C ILE A 213 -6.32 -17.53 7.08
N ALA A 214 -7.65 -17.55 6.93
CA ALA A 214 -8.30 -17.08 5.71
C ALA A 214 -8.00 -15.58 5.43
N ILE A 215 -8.13 -14.72 6.44
CA ILE A 215 -7.84 -13.29 6.34
C ILE A 215 -6.34 -13.05 6.11
N GLY A 216 -5.50 -13.75 6.87
CA GLY A 216 -4.05 -13.65 6.80
C GLY A 216 -3.47 -14.03 5.44
N ARG A 217 -3.97 -15.10 4.84
CA ARG A 217 -3.54 -15.55 3.51
C ARG A 217 -3.84 -14.54 2.41
N LEU A 218 -4.98 -13.85 2.49
CA LEU A 218 -5.30 -12.78 1.53
C LEU A 218 -4.26 -11.64 1.61
N MET A 219 -3.88 -11.22 2.82
CA MET A 219 -2.83 -10.20 3.00
C MET A 219 -1.47 -10.68 2.52
N CYS A 220 -1.06 -11.91 2.84
CA CYS A 220 0.19 -12.49 2.34
C CYS A 220 0.20 -12.57 0.81
N LYS A 221 -0.91 -13.01 0.22
CA LYS A 221 -1.04 -13.10 -1.24
C LYS A 221 -0.93 -11.74 -1.91
N ALA A 222 -1.51 -10.71 -1.30
CA ALA A 222 -1.35 -9.33 -1.77
C ALA A 222 0.11 -8.87 -1.72
N GLY A 223 0.87 -9.24 -0.68
CA GLY A 223 2.31 -8.99 -0.59
C GLY A 223 3.10 -9.66 -1.73
N GLU A 224 2.83 -10.94 -2.00
CA GLU A 224 3.48 -11.69 -3.08
C GLU A 224 3.21 -11.10 -4.48
N LEU A 225 1.95 -10.70 -4.74
CA LEU A 225 1.55 -10.07 -6.00
C LEU A 225 2.28 -8.74 -6.21
N ARG A 226 2.52 -7.98 -5.13
CA ARG A 226 3.32 -6.74 -5.19
C ARG A 226 4.79 -6.99 -5.43
N ASP A 227 5.37 -8.02 -4.81
CA ASP A 227 6.75 -8.43 -5.09
C ASP A 227 6.89 -8.77 -6.58
N GLU A 228 5.96 -9.55 -7.13
CA GLU A 228 5.99 -9.92 -8.55
C GLU A 228 5.80 -8.70 -9.47
N ALA A 229 4.87 -7.79 -9.12
CA ALA A 229 4.73 -6.54 -9.84
C ALA A 229 6.05 -5.76 -9.88
N ASN A 230 6.75 -5.63 -8.74
CA ASN A 230 8.03 -4.92 -8.68
C ASN A 230 9.12 -5.62 -9.51
N ARG A 231 9.20 -6.97 -9.49
CA ARG A 231 10.14 -7.71 -10.35
C ARG A 231 9.88 -7.48 -11.84
N LEU A 232 8.61 -7.39 -12.26
CA LEU A 232 8.23 -7.11 -13.64
C LEU A 232 8.64 -5.69 -14.05
N LEU A 233 8.48 -4.70 -13.16
CA LEU A 233 8.94 -3.33 -13.42
C LEU A 233 10.48 -3.26 -13.53
N ASP A 234 11.21 -3.95 -12.65
CA ASP A 234 12.67 -4.02 -12.74
C ASP A 234 13.14 -4.75 -14.00
N LYS A 235 12.37 -5.74 -14.47
CA LYS A 235 12.64 -6.42 -15.75
C LYS A 235 12.36 -5.51 -16.95
N ALA A 236 11.28 -4.73 -16.92
CA ALA A 236 10.96 -3.77 -17.98
C ALA A 236 12.06 -2.72 -18.11
N ASP A 237 12.55 -2.19 -16.99
CA ASP A 237 13.70 -1.28 -16.94
C ASP A 237 14.96 -1.90 -17.56
N ARG A 238 15.35 -3.11 -17.14
CA ARG A 238 16.50 -3.81 -17.75
C ARG A 238 16.34 -4.02 -19.26
N LEU A 239 15.18 -4.49 -19.71
CA LEU A 239 14.92 -4.70 -21.14
C LEU A 239 14.95 -3.40 -21.94
N LEU A 240 14.51 -2.28 -21.36
CA LEU A 240 14.64 -0.96 -22.00
C LEU A 240 16.11 -0.66 -22.29
N HIS A 241 16.98 -0.79 -21.29
CA HIS A 241 18.41 -0.58 -21.43
C HIS A 241 19.04 -1.54 -22.44
N GLU A 242 18.73 -2.84 -22.36
CA GLU A 242 19.27 -3.86 -23.26
C GLU A 242 18.82 -3.65 -24.72
N ARG A 243 17.53 -3.40 -24.97
CA ARG A 243 16.98 -3.28 -26.33
C ARG A 243 17.34 -1.98 -27.03
N LEU A 244 17.59 -0.91 -26.27
CA LEU A 244 18.05 0.36 -26.81
C LEU A 244 19.57 0.51 -26.75
N ASN A 245 20.29 -0.50 -26.24
CA ASN A 245 21.74 -0.44 -26.01
C ASN A 245 22.14 0.79 -25.18
N LEU A 246 21.34 1.14 -24.17
CA LEU A 246 21.58 2.27 -23.29
C LEU A 246 22.30 1.80 -22.01
N PRO A 247 23.53 2.25 -21.74
CA PRO A 247 24.15 2.01 -20.43
C PRO A 247 23.38 2.74 -19.34
N TYR A 248 23.35 2.21 -18.13
CA TYR A 248 22.81 2.94 -16.97
C TYR A 248 23.62 4.20 -16.71
N LEU A 249 22.97 5.36 -16.54
CA LEU A 249 23.63 6.65 -16.37
C LEU A 249 24.59 6.68 -15.20
N LYS A 250 24.26 6.01 -14.09
CA LYS A 250 25.15 5.87 -12.93
C LYS A 250 26.51 5.22 -13.24
N THR A 251 26.62 4.49 -14.35
CA THR A 251 27.86 3.79 -14.77
C THR A 251 28.75 4.64 -15.66
N ILE A 252 28.20 5.68 -16.30
CA ILE A 252 28.90 6.52 -17.28
C ILE A 252 29.00 7.99 -16.85
N ALA A 253 28.13 8.44 -15.95
CA ALA A 253 28.17 9.78 -15.42
C ALA A 253 29.23 9.93 -14.32
N PRO A 254 29.84 11.12 -14.14
CA PRO A 254 30.79 11.35 -13.06
C PRO A 254 30.16 11.08 -11.69
N SER A 255 30.83 10.30 -10.83
CA SER A 255 30.39 10.13 -9.44
C SER A 255 30.63 11.43 -8.65
N TYR A 256 29.61 11.85 -7.89
CA TYR A 256 29.67 13.00 -6.99
C TYR A 256 30.49 12.72 -5.71
N ASP A 257 31.06 11.53 -5.56
CA ASP A 257 31.58 11.06 -4.28
C ASP A 257 32.82 11.81 -3.75
N ASN A 258 33.53 12.64 -4.53
CA ASN A 258 34.63 13.48 -4.00
C ASN A 258 35.18 14.60 -4.92
N ALA A 259 34.46 15.04 -5.96
CA ALA A 259 34.95 16.11 -6.85
C ALA A 259 33.88 17.16 -7.18
N SER A 260 34.29 18.42 -7.32
CA SER A 260 33.46 19.44 -7.97
C SER A 260 33.21 19.01 -9.42
N VAL A 261 31.99 18.57 -9.72
CA VAL A 261 31.57 18.25 -11.09
C VAL A 261 31.42 19.56 -11.86
N ILE A 262 32.23 19.72 -12.92
CA ILE A 262 32.16 20.89 -13.80
C ILE A 262 31.53 20.45 -15.13
N ALA A 263 30.32 20.91 -15.40
CA ALA A 263 29.74 20.82 -16.74
C ALA A 263 30.22 21.99 -17.60
N LYS A 264 30.65 21.69 -18.84
CA LYS A 264 31.02 22.71 -19.83
C LYS A 264 30.04 22.61 -21.00
N ILE A 265 29.37 23.72 -21.30
CA ILE A 265 28.43 23.81 -22.40
C ILE A 265 28.81 24.94 -23.35
N LYS A 266 28.60 24.75 -24.65
CA LYS A 266 28.77 25.83 -25.64
C LYS A 266 27.65 26.86 -25.47
N ALA A 267 27.96 28.13 -25.69
CA ALA A 267 26.94 29.20 -25.66
C ALA A 267 25.75 28.90 -26.59
N SER A 268 25.99 28.26 -27.74
CA SER A 268 24.96 27.83 -28.69
C SER A 268 24.02 26.73 -28.18
N GLN A 269 24.38 26.05 -27.09
CA GLN A 269 23.62 24.94 -26.49
C GLN A 269 22.92 25.36 -25.19
N LEU A 270 23.01 26.63 -24.78
CA LEU A 270 22.41 27.10 -23.54
C LEU A 270 20.88 26.98 -23.52
N MET A 271 20.23 26.96 -24.68
CA MET A 271 18.76 26.91 -24.81
C MET A 271 18.04 28.01 -24.00
N GLY A 272 18.71 29.15 -23.77
CA GLY A 272 18.21 30.24 -22.93
C GLY A 272 18.20 29.94 -21.42
N ARG A 273 18.74 28.81 -20.98
CA ARG A 273 18.84 28.37 -19.58
C ARG A 273 20.24 28.62 -19.04
N LEU A 274 20.35 29.18 -17.85
CA LEU A 274 21.63 29.46 -17.17
C LEU A 274 21.79 28.65 -15.87
N GLU A 275 20.76 27.91 -15.49
CA GLU A 275 20.73 27.12 -14.27
C GLU A 275 21.65 25.90 -14.39
N GLY A 276 22.55 25.72 -13.41
CA GLY A 276 23.49 24.60 -13.41
C GLY A 276 22.81 23.23 -13.37
N SER A 277 21.62 23.14 -12.77
CA SER A 277 20.82 21.91 -12.71
C SER A 277 20.26 21.48 -14.07
N PHE A 278 20.01 22.42 -14.98
CA PHE A 278 19.56 22.11 -16.34
C PHE A 278 20.72 21.52 -17.16
N HIS A 279 21.91 22.06 -16.96
CA HIS A 279 23.15 21.68 -17.65
C HIS A 279 23.97 20.62 -16.89
N ASP A 280 23.33 19.85 -16.02
CA ASP A 280 23.99 18.81 -15.24
C ASP A 280 24.66 17.76 -16.15
N SER A 281 25.85 17.30 -15.76
CA SER A 281 26.64 16.34 -16.54
C SER A 281 25.91 15.03 -16.85
N VAL A 282 25.03 14.56 -15.96
CA VAL A 282 24.20 13.37 -16.14
C VAL A 282 23.21 13.60 -17.29
N ALA A 283 22.57 14.78 -17.32
CA ALA A 283 21.61 15.13 -18.35
C ALA A 283 22.27 15.29 -19.73
N LEU A 284 23.44 15.92 -19.77
CA LEU A 284 24.22 16.06 -21.01
C LEU A 284 24.68 14.71 -21.54
N MET A 285 25.06 13.79 -20.65
CA MET A 285 25.42 12.42 -21.04
C MET A 285 24.21 11.65 -21.58
N ALA A 286 23.05 11.80 -20.94
CA ALA A 286 21.80 11.20 -21.40
C ALA A 286 21.44 11.66 -22.83
N GLU A 287 21.53 12.97 -23.11
CA GLU A 287 21.32 13.50 -24.47
C GLU A 287 22.33 12.98 -25.47
N LYS A 288 23.61 12.87 -25.10
CA LYS A 288 24.64 12.32 -25.97
C LYS A 288 24.30 10.88 -26.37
N GLN A 289 23.96 10.02 -25.40
CA GLN A 289 23.58 8.64 -25.68
C GLN A 289 22.33 8.56 -26.55
N LEU A 290 21.34 9.43 -26.34
CA LEU A 290 20.16 9.51 -27.20
C LEU A 290 20.50 9.88 -28.65
N GLY A 291 21.47 10.79 -28.87
CA GLY A 291 21.92 11.17 -30.21
C GLY A 291 22.71 10.09 -30.95
N GLU A 292 23.19 9.07 -30.24
CA GLU A 292 23.92 7.91 -30.78
C GLU A 292 22.99 6.71 -31.08
N LEU A 293 21.71 6.80 -30.70
CA LEU A 293 20.74 5.72 -30.95
C LEU A 293 20.45 5.55 -32.44
N SER A 294 20.28 4.30 -32.86
CA SER A 294 19.86 3.95 -34.22
C SER A 294 18.35 4.05 -34.45
N VAL A 295 17.58 4.42 -33.43
CA VAL A 295 16.12 4.57 -33.48
C VAL A 295 15.73 6.03 -33.49
N GLU A 296 14.57 6.35 -34.07
CA GLU A 296 14.02 7.70 -34.02
C GLU A 296 13.86 8.14 -32.56
N VAL A 297 14.31 9.36 -32.24
CA VAL A 297 14.04 10.02 -30.97
C VAL A 297 13.11 11.19 -31.26
N THR A 298 11.90 11.14 -30.70
CA THR A 298 10.93 12.24 -30.73
C THR A 298 10.76 12.81 -29.33
N THR A 299 9.65 13.49 -29.04
CA THR A 299 9.31 14.02 -27.72
C THR A 299 8.04 13.39 -27.15
N VAL A 300 7.87 13.50 -25.83
CA VAL A 300 6.68 13.04 -25.12
C VAL A 300 5.41 13.69 -25.69
N GLY A 301 5.48 14.94 -26.14
CA GLY A 301 4.37 15.68 -26.73
C GLY A 301 4.01 15.31 -28.17
N ASP A 302 4.77 14.42 -28.83
CA ASP A 302 4.43 13.92 -30.17
C ASP A 302 3.09 13.16 -30.12
N LEU A 303 2.21 13.41 -31.10
CA LEU A 303 0.88 12.78 -31.17
C LEU A 303 0.93 11.25 -31.33
N ARG A 304 2.06 10.70 -31.78
CA ARG A 304 2.33 9.25 -31.82
C ARG A 304 2.67 8.70 -30.44
N VAL A 305 3.03 9.54 -29.47
CA VAL A 305 3.44 9.17 -28.10
C VAL A 305 2.34 9.48 -27.09
N THR A 306 1.75 10.66 -27.16
CA THR A 306 0.69 11.06 -26.21
C THR A 306 -0.55 11.52 -26.93
N LYS A 307 -1.69 11.03 -26.45
CA LYS A 307 -3.01 11.53 -26.81
C LYS A 307 -3.29 12.85 -26.11
N GLU A 308 -2.90 12.93 -24.84
CA GLU A 308 -3.15 14.08 -23.99
C GLU A 308 -2.11 14.14 -22.87
N ILE A 309 -1.56 15.33 -22.64
CA ILE A 309 -0.84 15.66 -21.41
C ILE A 309 -1.73 16.65 -20.66
N ARG A 310 -2.24 16.20 -19.51
CA ARG A 310 -3.31 16.87 -18.75
C ARG A 310 -2.76 17.45 -17.46
N PRO A 311 -2.30 18.72 -17.45
CA PRO A 311 -2.01 19.45 -16.23
C PRO A 311 -3.31 19.93 -15.58
N ILE A 312 -3.39 19.92 -14.25
CA ILE A 312 -4.47 20.64 -13.56
C ILE A 312 -4.03 22.10 -13.45
N THR A 313 -4.63 22.96 -14.25
CA THR A 313 -4.27 24.39 -14.33
C THR A 313 -5.32 25.32 -13.73
N LYS A 314 -6.55 24.85 -13.50
CA LYS A 314 -7.59 25.71 -12.94
C LYS A 314 -7.58 25.66 -11.41
N PHE A 315 -7.33 26.83 -10.82
CA PHE A 315 -7.60 27.08 -9.41
C PHE A 315 -9.09 26.93 -9.15
N ARG A 316 -9.44 26.06 -8.21
CA ARG A 316 -10.83 25.77 -7.83
C ARG A 316 -10.96 25.70 -6.33
N LYS A 317 -12.10 26.18 -5.83
CA LYS A 317 -12.49 25.95 -4.44
C LYS A 317 -12.71 24.45 -4.25
N ARG A 318 -11.94 23.81 -3.37
CA ARG A 318 -12.10 22.40 -3.00
C ARG A 318 -13.03 22.30 -1.81
N THR A 319 -14.15 21.60 -1.99
CA THR A 319 -15.08 21.29 -0.91
C THR A 319 -14.87 19.85 -0.49
N TYR A 320 -14.41 19.65 0.74
CA TYR A 320 -14.13 18.33 1.28
C TYR A 320 -15.28 17.81 2.12
N VAL A 321 -15.44 16.50 2.15
CA VAL A 321 -16.35 15.78 3.06
C VAL A 321 -15.56 14.68 3.76
N GLU A 322 -15.92 14.36 4.99
CA GLU A 322 -15.27 13.30 5.76
C GLU A 322 -15.61 11.91 5.20
N LYS A 323 -16.87 11.69 4.81
CA LYS A 323 -17.39 10.41 4.29
C LYS A 323 -18.08 10.56 2.94
N GLY A 324 -18.10 9.48 2.16
CA GLY A 324 -18.87 9.39 0.91
C GLY A 324 -18.40 10.24 -0.30
N GLY A 325 -17.32 11.02 -0.18
CA GLY A 325 -16.74 11.81 -1.27
C GLY A 325 -15.79 11.04 -2.20
N ILE A 326 -15.29 11.71 -3.23
CA ILE A 326 -14.34 11.17 -4.22
C ILE A 326 -12.91 11.34 -3.70
N PRO A 327 -12.09 10.29 -3.57
CA PRO A 327 -10.71 10.40 -3.08
C PRO A 327 -9.86 11.35 -3.92
N LEU A 328 -9.09 12.24 -3.25
CA LEU A 328 -8.10 13.13 -3.85
C LEU A 328 -6.72 12.80 -3.29
N LEU A 329 -5.91 12.11 -4.10
CA LEU A 329 -4.53 11.75 -3.77
C LEU A 329 -3.59 12.95 -3.98
N SER A 330 -2.75 13.23 -2.99
CA SER A 330 -1.58 14.10 -3.17
C SER A 330 -0.47 13.42 -4.00
N SER A 331 0.51 14.20 -4.44
CA SER A 331 1.73 13.69 -5.11
C SER A 331 2.52 12.68 -4.30
N LYS A 332 2.35 12.62 -2.96
CA LYS A 332 2.92 11.57 -2.11
C LYS A 332 2.06 10.30 -2.12
N GLN A 333 0.75 10.45 -1.98
CA GLN A 333 -0.19 9.34 -1.82
C GLN A 333 -0.37 8.48 -3.08
N ILE A 334 -0.13 9.03 -4.28
CA ILE A 334 -0.17 8.23 -5.53
C ILE A 334 0.85 7.08 -5.57
N PHE A 335 1.86 7.10 -4.70
CA PHE A 335 2.88 6.05 -4.60
C PHE A 335 2.69 5.10 -3.41
N GLN A 336 1.56 5.18 -2.69
CA GLN A 336 1.35 4.42 -1.47
C GLN A 336 0.42 3.23 -1.69
N ILE A 337 0.73 2.11 -1.04
CA ILE A 337 -0.11 0.91 -0.95
C ILE A 337 -1.38 1.21 -0.15
N ASP A 338 -1.22 1.96 0.94
CA ASP A 338 -2.29 2.31 1.87
C ASP A 338 -2.25 3.82 2.15
N PRO A 339 -2.78 4.66 1.24
CA PRO A 339 -2.77 6.09 1.46
C PRO A 339 -3.70 6.45 2.62
N VAL A 340 -3.13 7.04 3.68
CA VAL A 340 -3.87 7.54 4.85
C VAL A 340 -4.24 9.01 4.69
N ASP A 341 -5.24 9.48 5.43
CA ASP A 341 -5.73 10.87 5.43
C ASP A 341 -6.07 11.40 4.03
N VAL A 342 -6.61 10.52 3.18
CA VAL A 342 -7.02 10.89 1.83
C VAL A 342 -8.22 11.80 1.91
N LYS A 343 -8.02 13.08 1.55
CA LYS A 343 -9.09 14.06 1.44
C LYS A 343 -10.10 13.58 0.40
N ARG A 344 -11.39 13.81 0.67
CA ARG A 344 -12.46 13.40 -0.25
C ARG A 344 -13.24 14.61 -0.74
N LEU A 345 -13.33 14.76 -2.06
CA LEU A 345 -14.07 15.82 -2.71
C LEU A 345 -15.57 15.55 -2.65
N ALA A 346 -16.35 16.57 -2.30
CA ALA A 346 -17.81 16.52 -2.31
C ALA A 346 -18.33 16.29 -3.74
N LYS A 347 -19.05 15.19 -3.97
CA LYS A 347 -19.57 14.81 -5.30
C LYS A 347 -20.33 15.96 -5.96
N GLY A 348 -21.32 16.53 -5.26
CA GLY A 348 -22.15 17.62 -5.80
C GLY A 348 -21.38 18.87 -6.21
N ALA A 349 -20.22 19.15 -5.61
CA ALA A 349 -19.39 20.30 -5.94
C ALA A 349 -18.40 20.02 -7.10
N HIS A 350 -18.00 18.75 -7.30
CA HIS A 350 -16.85 18.39 -8.13
C HIS A 350 -17.14 17.45 -9.31
N THR A 351 -18.39 16.99 -9.49
CA THR A 351 -18.75 16.15 -10.65
C THR A 351 -18.37 16.80 -11.99
N LYS A 352 -18.49 18.12 -12.13
CA LYS A 352 -18.12 18.86 -13.35
C LYS A 352 -16.60 18.94 -13.57
N ASP A 353 -15.80 18.73 -12.53
CA ASP A 353 -14.34 18.77 -12.59
C ASP A 353 -13.73 17.41 -12.94
N LEU A 354 -14.49 16.32 -12.77
CA LEU A 354 -14.02 14.95 -12.98
C LEU A 354 -13.31 14.71 -14.32
N PRO A 355 -13.79 15.24 -15.47
CA PRO A 355 -13.05 15.06 -16.73
C PRO A 355 -11.59 15.54 -16.69
N GLU A 356 -11.26 16.50 -15.83
CA GLU A 356 -9.90 17.03 -15.68
C GLU A 356 -9.09 16.31 -14.60
N ILE A 357 -9.73 15.94 -13.49
CA ILE A 357 -9.03 15.47 -12.28
C ILE A 357 -9.15 13.98 -12.02
N GLN A 358 -10.05 13.27 -12.69
CA GLN A 358 -10.21 11.83 -12.53
C GLN A 358 -9.00 11.10 -13.13
N LEU A 359 -8.55 10.06 -12.43
CA LEU A 359 -7.53 9.15 -12.90
C LEU A 359 -8.15 8.09 -13.80
N GLU A 360 -7.39 7.52 -14.72
CA GLU A 360 -7.87 6.44 -15.59
C GLU A 360 -6.90 5.25 -15.49
N GLU A 361 -7.36 4.04 -15.80
CA GLU A 361 -6.46 2.88 -15.83
C GLU A 361 -5.37 3.09 -16.89
N ASN A 362 -4.13 2.75 -16.55
CA ASN A 362 -2.94 2.93 -17.40
C ASN A 362 -2.58 4.39 -17.72
N MET A 363 -3.31 5.36 -17.17
CA MET A 363 -2.86 6.75 -17.16
C MET A 363 -1.57 6.86 -16.35
N ILE A 364 -0.65 7.70 -16.82
CA ILE A 364 0.64 7.92 -16.17
C ILE A 364 0.60 9.28 -15.48
N ALA A 365 1.13 9.37 -14.27
CA ALA A 365 1.36 10.62 -13.57
C ALA A 365 2.85 10.89 -13.41
N VAL A 366 3.26 12.12 -13.67
CA VAL A 366 4.59 12.63 -13.37
C VAL A 366 4.46 13.74 -12.33
N THR A 367 5.14 13.61 -11.20
CA THR A 367 5.11 14.65 -10.16
C THR A 367 5.78 15.93 -10.65
N ARG A 368 5.08 17.05 -10.48
CA ARG A 368 5.50 18.37 -10.97
C ARG A 368 5.80 19.41 -9.90
N SER A 369 5.55 19.08 -8.64
CA SER A 369 5.80 19.96 -7.48
C SER A 369 6.33 19.12 -6.31
N GLY A 370 7.15 19.72 -5.45
CA GLY A 370 7.80 19.01 -4.34
C GLY A 370 8.89 18.09 -4.85
N THR A 371 8.71 16.77 -4.78
CA THR A 371 9.63 15.81 -5.41
C THR A 371 9.28 15.65 -6.88
N ILE A 372 10.01 16.32 -7.77
CA ILE A 372 9.75 16.33 -9.22
C ILE A 372 10.22 15.02 -9.89
N GLY A 373 9.51 14.63 -10.94
CA GLY A 373 9.93 13.58 -11.89
C GLY A 373 9.61 12.16 -11.46
N ARG A 374 8.94 11.93 -10.33
CA ARG A 374 8.49 10.59 -9.96
C ARG A 374 7.32 10.19 -10.87
N VAL A 375 7.35 8.96 -11.34
CA VAL A 375 6.39 8.45 -12.33
C VAL A 375 5.57 7.31 -11.75
N GLN A 376 4.25 7.39 -11.89
CA GLN A 376 3.29 6.34 -11.51
C GLN A 376 2.41 5.99 -12.69
N ILE A 377 2.14 4.69 -12.90
CA ILE A 377 1.07 4.21 -13.78
C ILE A 377 -0.10 3.71 -12.92
N PHE A 378 -1.32 4.13 -13.24
CA PHE A 378 -2.47 3.88 -12.36
C PHE A 378 -3.13 2.52 -12.64
N PRO A 379 -3.29 1.65 -11.63
CA PRO A 379 -4.05 0.41 -11.72
C PRO A 379 -5.56 0.68 -11.74
N ALA A 380 -6.34 -0.31 -12.18
CA ALA A 380 -7.80 -0.18 -12.37
C ALA A 380 -8.54 0.32 -11.10
N TYR A 381 -8.17 -0.14 -9.90
CA TYR A 381 -8.82 0.30 -8.65
C TYR A 381 -8.68 1.81 -8.38
N MET A 382 -7.67 2.48 -8.96
CA MET A 382 -7.47 3.93 -8.81
C MET A 382 -8.21 4.75 -9.88
N ALA A 383 -8.77 4.14 -10.94
CA ALA A 383 -9.39 4.84 -12.09
C ALA A 383 -10.68 5.63 -11.77
N LYS A 384 -11.16 5.59 -10.53
CA LYS A 384 -12.31 6.40 -10.06
C LYS A 384 -11.91 7.40 -8.98
N TRP A 385 -10.62 7.48 -8.65
CA TRP A 385 -10.07 8.47 -7.73
C TRP A 385 -9.60 9.69 -8.52
N THR A 386 -9.15 10.70 -7.80
CA THR A 386 -8.59 11.92 -8.35
C THR A 386 -7.21 12.15 -7.77
N ALA A 387 -6.36 12.90 -8.47
CA ALA A 387 -5.07 13.35 -7.94
C ALA A 387 -4.98 14.88 -7.92
N SER A 388 -4.14 15.42 -7.04
CA SER A 388 -3.89 16.86 -6.93
C SER A 388 -3.20 17.42 -8.18
N GLU A 389 -3.07 18.74 -8.21
CA GLU A 389 -2.37 19.49 -9.24
C GLU A 389 -0.87 19.22 -9.28
N ASP A 390 -0.32 18.64 -8.21
CA ASP A 390 1.11 18.36 -8.07
C ASP A 390 1.59 17.17 -8.91
N ALA A 391 0.69 16.56 -9.69
CA ALA A 391 1.00 15.51 -10.65
C ALA A 391 0.32 15.78 -12.01
N THR A 392 1.13 15.98 -13.04
CA THR A 392 0.66 16.05 -14.43
C THR A 392 0.32 14.66 -14.91
N ARG A 393 -0.86 14.46 -15.51
CA ARG A 393 -1.23 13.16 -16.09
C ARG A 393 -0.91 13.11 -17.58
N ILE A 394 -0.65 11.91 -18.06
CA ILE A 394 -0.33 11.62 -19.44
C ILE A 394 -1.18 10.41 -19.86
N LEU A 395 -1.90 10.57 -20.97
CA LEU A 395 -2.55 9.48 -21.69
C LEU A 395 -1.71 9.14 -22.91
N ALA A 396 -1.28 7.88 -22.98
CA ALA A 396 -0.61 7.35 -24.16
C ALA A 396 -1.52 7.47 -25.39
N SER A 397 -0.91 7.65 -26.56
CA SER A 397 -1.64 7.54 -27.83
C SER A 397 -2.05 6.08 -28.09
N GLU A 398 -2.92 5.85 -29.07
CA GLU A 398 -3.31 4.50 -29.50
C GLU A 398 -2.14 3.72 -30.14
N THR A 399 -1.06 4.40 -30.55
CA THR A 399 0.08 3.81 -31.28
C THR A 399 1.26 3.44 -30.38
N ILE A 400 1.18 3.72 -29.08
CA ILE A 400 2.24 3.46 -28.11
C ILE A 400 1.74 2.69 -26.91
N ASN A 401 2.52 1.71 -26.48
CA ASN A 401 2.21 0.95 -25.29
C ASN A 401 2.34 1.87 -24.05
N PRO A 402 1.29 2.08 -23.24
CA PRO A 402 1.38 2.93 -22.06
C PRO A 402 2.40 2.42 -21.03
N GLY A 403 2.62 1.09 -20.98
CA GLY A 403 3.68 0.52 -20.16
C GLY A 403 5.08 0.90 -20.62
N TYR A 404 5.31 1.04 -21.94
CA TYR A 404 6.59 1.50 -22.48
C TYR A 404 6.84 2.97 -22.15
N LEU A 405 5.83 3.83 -22.34
CA LEU A 405 5.90 5.24 -21.98
C LEU A 405 6.20 5.41 -20.48
N TYR A 406 5.55 4.62 -19.62
CA TYR A 406 5.87 4.57 -18.19
C TYR A 406 7.32 4.16 -17.95
N THR A 407 7.78 3.08 -18.59
CA THR A 407 9.15 2.54 -18.39
C THR A 407 10.20 3.58 -18.77
N TRP A 408 10.04 4.25 -19.93
CA TRP A 408 10.92 5.32 -20.35
C TRP A 408 10.95 6.46 -19.34
N LEU A 409 9.79 7.03 -18.99
CA LEU A 409 9.74 8.16 -18.04
C LEU A 409 10.28 7.79 -16.65
N ALA A 410 10.13 6.53 -16.22
CA ALA A 410 10.59 6.04 -14.92
C ALA A 410 12.07 5.59 -14.91
N SER A 411 12.70 5.40 -16.07
CA SER A 411 14.12 5.07 -16.20
C SER A 411 15.02 6.20 -15.70
N ASP A 412 16.32 5.93 -15.54
CA ASP A 412 17.29 6.97 -15.17
C ASP A 412 17.43 8.07 -16.24
N TYR A 413 17.34 7.72 -17.53
CA TYR A 413 17.25 8.66 -18.65
C TYR A 413 16.03 9.56 -18.54
N GLY A 414 14.82 8.97 -18.50
CA GLY A 414 13.57 9.72 -18.42
C GLY A 414 13.51 10.61 -17.18
N TYR A 415 13.90 10.07 -16.01
CA TYR A 415 13.93 10.83 -14.76
C TYR A 415 14.87 12.04 -14.84
N CYS A 416 16.10 11.85 -15.33
CA CYS A 416 17.07 12.94 -15.45
C CYS A 416 16.58 14.02 -16.44
N LEU A 417 16.06 13.60 -17.61
CA LEU A 417 15.59 14.51 -18.65
C LEU A 417 14.30 15.25 -18.28
N VAL A 418 13.45 14.67 -17.43
CA VAL A 418 12.31 15.37 -16.83
C VAL A 418 12.79 16.38 -15.77
N THR A 419 13.61 15.93 -14.82
CA THR A 419 14.02 16.76 -13.68
C THR A 419 14.90 17.95 -14.09
N ARG A 420 15.73 17.82 -15.14
CA ARG A 420 16.52 18.95 -15.64
C ARG A 420 15.67 20.12 -16.12
N GLN A 421 14.46 19.85 -16.63
CA GLN A 421 13.57 20.88 -17.15
C GLN A 421 13.02 21.79 -16.05
N SER A 422 13.12 21.35 -14.81
CA SER A 422 12.55 22.03 -13.66
C SER A 422 13.02 23.49 -13.53
N TYR A 423 12.13 24.35 -13.06
CA TYR A 423 12.34 25.79 -12.93
C TYR A 423 11.77 26.31 -11.61
N GLY A 424 12.25 27.47 -11.18
CA GLY A 424 11.87 28.08 -9.89
C GLY A 424 13.05 28.15 -8.94
N SER A 425 12.86 28.86 -7.83
CA SER A 425 13.91 29.12 -6.83
C SER A 425 13.64 28.37 -5.53
N VAL A 426 12.56 28.71 -4.83
CA VAL A 426 12.17 28.06 -3.57
C VAL A 426 11.28 26.84 -3.81
N ILE A 427 10.28 26.98 -4.68
CA ILE A 427 9.43 25.89 -5.12
C ILE A 427 9.73 25.65 -6.58
N VAL A 428 10.22 24.46 -6.87
CA VAL A 428 10.57 24.06 -8.21
C VAL A 428 9.36 23.38 -8.86
N HIS A 429 9.13 23.66 -10.14
CA HIS A 429 8.06 23.11 -10.94
C HIS A 429 8.53 22.61 -12.30
N ILE A 430 7.69 21.80 -12.96
CA ILE A 430 7.75 21.52 -14.40
C ILE A 430 6.37 21.81 -14.99
N ASP A 431 6.33 22.52 -16.11
CA ASP A 431 5.09 22.82 -16.82
C ASP A 431 4.77 21.78 -17.90
N LEU A 432 3.70 22.04 -18.66
CA LEU A 432 3.21 21.15 -19.69
C LEU A 432 4.18 21.05 -20.86
N GLU A 433 4.62 22.20 -21.37
CA GLU A 433 5.48 22.34 -22.53
C GLU A 433 6.85 21.71 -22.27
N MET A 434 7.39 21.92 -21.07
CA MET A 434 8.64 21.32 -20.60
C MET A 434 8.53 19.80 -20.55
N LEU A 435 7.46 19.25 -19.96
CA LEU A 435 7.25 17.80 -19.91
C LEU A 435 7.03 17.22 -21.32
N ALA A 436 6.28 17.92 -22.17
CA ALA A 436 6.06 17.54 -23.55
C ALA A 436 7.35 17.54 -24.38
N SER A 437 8.33 18.38 -24.03
CA SER A 437 9.62 18.46 -24.72
C SER A 437 10.60 17.34 -24.39
N VAL A 438 10.33 16.54 -23.35
CA VAL A 438 11.23 15.46 -22.92
C VAL A 438 11.40 14.45 -24.06
N PRO A 439 12.63 14.09 -24.46
CA PRO A 439 12.84 13.20 -25.58
C PRO A 439 12.50 11.75 -25.21
N ILE A 440 12.03 10.98 -26.19
CA ILE A 440 11.69 9.57 -26.06
C ILE A 440 12.07 8.80 -27.34
N PRO A 441 12.80 7.68 -27.22
CA PRO A 441 13.08 6.82 -28.36
C PRO A 441 11.84 6.04 -28.80
N LEU A 442 11.68 5.88 -30.11
CA LEU A 442 10.62 5.11 -30.76
C LEU A 442 11.21 3.89 -31.48
N PRO A 443 11.66 2.85 -30.74
CA PRO A 443 12.03 1.58 -31.34
C PRO A 443 10.79 0.90 -31.93
N GLU A 444 10.98 -0.19 -32.68
CA GLU A 444 9.88 -0.95 -33.29
C GLU A 444 8.78 -1.33 -32.27
N GLN A 445 7.53 -1.46 -32.75
CA GLN A 445 6.38 -1.75 -31.89
C GLN A 445 6.57 -3.03 -31.07
N SER A 446 7.19 -4.06 -31.63
CA SER A 446 7.52 -5.32 -30.94
C SER A 446 8.33 -5.10 -29.67
N ILE A 447 9.34 -4.22 -29.71
CA ILE A 447 10.17 -3.85 -28.55
C ILE A 447 9.37 -3.06 -27.53
N ARG A 448 8.57 -2.09 -27.99
CA ARG A 448 7.71 -1.30 -27.10
C ARG A 448 6.69 -2.18 -26.37
N ASP A 449 6.09 -3.13 -27.06
CA ASP A 449 5.11 -4.05 -26.49
C ASP A 449 5.76 -5.08 -25.57
N GLU A 450 6.94 -5.60 -25.90
CA GLU A 450 7.68 -6.51 -25.03
C GLU A 450 7.97 -5.87 -23.66
N ILE A 451 8.48 -4.64 -23.66
CA ILE A 451 8.77 -3.88 -22.44
C ILE A 451 7.47 -3.49 -21.74
N GLY A 452 6.54 -2.88 -22.48
CA GLY A 452 5.35 -2.27 -21.91
C GLY A 452 4.36 -3.29 -21.34
N ASN A 453 4.23 -4.47 -21.94
CA ASN A 453 3.31 -5.50 -21.45
C ASN A 453 3.72 -6.08 -20.09
N LEU A 454 5.01 -6.03 -19.72
CA LEU A 454 5.46 -6.35 -18.37
C LEU A 454 4.89 -5.36 -17.34
N VAL A 455 4.91 -4.08 -17.66
CA VAL A 455 4.35 -3.02 -16.81
C VAL A 455 2.83 -3.14 -16.71
N LEU A 456 2.13 -3.40 -17.82
CA LEU A 456 0.68 -3.60 -17.79
C LEU A 456 0.29 -4.83 -16.98
N LYS A 457 1.08 -5.91 -17.05
CA LYS A 457 0.92 -7.08 -16.17
C LYS A 457 1.15 -6.70 -14.70
N ALA A 458 2.22 -5.96 -14.40
CA ALA A 458 2.48 -5.47 -13.04
C ALA A 458 1.32 -4.61 -12.51
N ASN A 459 0.71 -3.80 -13.38
CA ASN A 459 -0.44 -2.94 -13.04
C ASN A 459 -1.69 -3.77 -12.68
N ARG A 460 -1.95 -4.86 -13.40
CA ARG A 460 -3.01 -5.83 -13.06
C ARG A 460 -2.74 -6.54 -11.74
N LEU A 461 -1.51 -6.99 -11.49
CA LEU A 461 -1.15 -7.63 -10.22
C LEU A 461 -1.32 -6.68 -9.02
N ARG A 462 -1.02 -5.38 -9.19
CA ARG A 462 -1.31 -4.35 -8.18
C ARG A 462 -2.80 -4.20 -7.91
N ASN A 463 -3.64 -4.34 -8.94
CA ASN A 463 -5.09 -4.34 -8.79
C ASN A 463 -5.59 -5.56 -8.00
N GLU A 464 -5.14 -6.76 -8.36
CA GLU A 464 -5.46 -8.00 -7.64
C GLU A 464 -4.99 -7.94 -6.17
N ALA A 465 -3.78 -7.43 -5.94
CA ALA A 465 -3.25 -7.25 -4.60
C ALA A 465 -4.13 -6.31 -3.76
N TRP A 466 -4.57 -5.18 -4.33
CA TRP A 466 -5.48 -4.27 -3.66
C TRP A 466 -6.79 -4.96 -3.25
N HIS A 467 -7.41 -5.72 -4.15
CA HIS A 467 -8.66 -6.44 -3.84
C HIS A 467 -8.48 -7.47 -2.73
N ASN A 468 -7.40 -8.25 -2.74
CA ASN A 468 -7.13 -9.20 -1.66
C ASN A 468 -7.03 -8.51 -0.29
N GLU A 469 -6.39 -7.34 -0.21
CA GLU A 469 -6.32 -6.58 1.05
C GLU A 469 -7.67 -6.03 1.47
N GLN A 470 -8.45 -5.48 0.52
CA GLN A 470 -9.78 -4.98 0.83
C GLN A 470 -10.71 -6.12 1.26
N ASP A 471 -10.63 -7.28 0.63
CA ASP A 471 -11.42 -8.45 1.02
C ASP A 471 -11.03 -8.95 2.41
N ALA A 472 -9.73 -8.98 2.75
CA ALA A 472 -9.25 -9.32 4.08
C ALA A 472 -9.81 -8.36 5.15
N ILE A 473 -9.73 -7.05 4.89
CA ILE A 473 -10.24 -6.01 5.80
C ILE A 473 -11.76 -6.11 5.92
N ASN A 474 -12.49 -6.21 4.81
CA ASN A 474 -13.95 -6.28 4.78
C ASN A 474 -14.49 -7.54 5.48
N GLN A 475 -13.84 -8.69 5.29
CA GLN A 475 -14.20 -9.93 5.99
C GLN A 475 -14.05 -9.76 7.50
N LEU A 476 -12.93 -9.19 7.95
CA LEU A 476 -12.70 -8.89 9.36
C LEU A 476 -13.73 -7.91 9.92
N GLU A 477 -13.95 -6.78 9.25
CA GLU A 477 -14.90 -5.77 9.72
C GLU A 477 -16.33 -6.31 9.78
N THR A 478 -16.71 -7.17 8.84
CA THR A 478 -18.01 -7.86 8.85
C THR A 478 -18.15 -8.79 10.05
N LEU A 479 -17.09 -9.51 10.44
CA LEU A 479 -17.11 -10.37 11.62
C LEU A 479 -17.26 -9.55 12.91
N ILE A 480 -16.56 -8.41 13.00
CA ILE A 480 -16.64 -7.51 14.15
C ILE A 480 -18.02 -6.84 14.25
N ALA A 481 -18.62 -6.46 13.12
CA ALA A 481 -19.92 -5.78 13.08
C ALA A 481 -21.11 -6.67 13.49
N ARG A 482 -20.94 -8.00 13.59
CA ARG A 482 -21.99 -8.90 14.09
C ARG A 482 -22.22 -8.62 15.57
N LYS A 483 -23.28 -7.86 15.88
CA LYS A 483 -23.74 -7.59 17.24
C LYS A 483 -24.26 -8.88 17.89
N GLN A 484 -24.20 -8.97 19.22
CA GLN A 484 -24.98 -9.94 19.98
C GLN A 484 -26.44 -9.80 19.57
N THR A 485 -27.04 -10.85 19.01
CA THR A 485 -28.50 -10.91 18.91
C THR A 485 -29.02 -10.86 20.34
N PRO A 486 -30.05 -10.05 20.67
CA PRO A 486 -30.69 -10.15 21.96
C PRO A 486 -31.10 -11.61 22.13
N GLN A 487 -30.55 -12.30 23.12
CA GLN A 487 -31.13 -13.55 23.58
C GLN A 487 -32.56 -13.17 23.98
N ILE A 488 -33.53 -13.55 23.15
CA ILE A 488 -34.87 -13.81 23.68
C ILE A 488 -34.60 -14.76 24.82
N GLN A 489 -34.94 -14.35 26.04
CA GLN A 489 -35.02 -15.25 27.17
C GLN A 489 -36.04 -16.32 26.79
N ILE A 490 -35.57 -17.37 26.11
CA ILE A 490 -36.20 -18.66 26.20
C ILE A 490 -35.82 -19.09 27.59
N GLU A 491 -36.78 -19.04 28.51
CA GLU A 491 -36.67 -19.70 29.80
C GLU A 491 -36.08 -21.08 29.54
N SER A 492 -34.84 -21.26 29.99
CA SER A 492 -34.16 -22.54 29.88
C SER A 492 -34.92 -23.54 30.74
N VAL A 493 -35.83 -24.30 30.13
CA VAL A 493 -36.16 -25.61 30.66
C VAL A 493 -34.87 -26.41 30.56
N GLN A 494 -34.15 -26.48 31.67
CA GLN A 494 -33.01 -27.38 31.83
C GLN A 494 -33.53 -28.80 31.64
N GLN A 495 -33.39 -29.33 30.42
CA GLN A 495 -33.15 -30.75 30.28
C GLN A 495 -31.64 -30.95 30.39
N PRO A 496 -31.16 -31.82 31.30
CA PRO A 496 -29.73 -32.09 31.41
C PRO A 496 -29.23 -32.65 30.08
N SER A 497 -28.26 -31.97 29.47
CA SER A 497 -27.65 -32.48 28.24
C SER A 497 -26.76 -33.66 28.61
N ALA A 498 -26.92 -34.79 27.91
CA ALA A 498 -26.12 -36.00 28.06
C ALA A 498 -24.61 -35.81 27.75
N LEU A 499 -24.17 -34.58 27.47
CA LEU A 499 -22.79 -34.24 27.13
C LEU A 499 -21.91 -34.07 28.38
N SER A 500 -22.49 -33.86 29.57
CA SER A 500 -21.73 -33.74 30.82
C SER A 500 -21.23 -35.08 31.38
N GLU A 501 -21.62 -36.21 30.79
CA GLU A 501 -21.23 -37.56 31.20
C GLU A 501 -20.14 -38.19 30.30
N LEU A 502 -19.70 -37.49 29.25
CA LEU A 502 -18.69 -38.01 28.33
C LEU A 502 -17.28 -37.85 28.92
N THR A 503 -16.66 -38.99 29.25
CA THR A 503 -15.25 -39.07 29.65
C THR A 503 -14.38 -39.34 28.44
N PHE A 504 -13.21 -38.70 28.38
CA PHE A 504 -12.25 -38.87 27.29
C PHE A 504 -11.63 -40.27 27.35
N ASP A 505 -11.81 -41.05 26.28
CA ASP A 505 -11.23 -42.38 26.11
C ASP A 505 -9.94 -42.30 25.28
N PRO A 506 -8.76 -42.56 25.88
CA PRO A 506 -7.48 -42.49 25.18
C PRO A 506 -7.25 -43.63 24.18
N ASP A 507 -8.04 -44.71 24.24
CA ASP A 507 -7.96 -45.86 23.33
C ASP A 507 -8.99 -45.78 22.19
N ALA A 508 -9.82 -44.73 22.17
CA ALA A 508 -10.80 -44.54 21.11
C ALA A 508 -10.11 -44.28 19.75
N PRO A 509 -10.56 -44.94 18.66
CA PRO A 509 -9.98 -44.72 17.35
C PRO A 509 -10.14 -43.25 16.94
N PRO A 510 -9.11 -42.63 16.34
CA PRO A 510 -9.19 -41.25 15.92
C PRO A 510 -10.38 -41.00 14.99
N ILE A 511 -11.00 -39.84 15.10
CA ILE A 511 -12.21 -39.51 14.34
C ILE A 511 -12.05 -39.70 12.82
N TRP A 512 -10.84 -39.55 12.28
CA TRP A 512 -10.56 -39.75 10.86
C TRP A 512 -10.61 -41.23 10.44
N GLU A 513 -10.25 -42.18 11.32
CA GLU A 513 -10.43 -43.62 11.06
C GLU A 513 -11.91 -43.99 11.06
N LEU A 514 -12.67 -43.44 12.01
CA LEU A 514 -14.11 -43.66 12.10
C LEU A 514 -14.83 -43.13 10.86
N VAL A 515 -14.46 -41.91 10.43
CA VAL A 515 -14.98 -41.29 9.20
C VAL A 515 -14.58 -42.11 7.97
N ALA A 516 -13.36 -42.62 7.90
CA ALA A 516 -12.93 -43.49 6.81
C ALA A 516 -13.75 -44.80 6.75
N GLN A 517 -13.96 -45.46 7.90
CA GLN A 517 -14.78 -46.67 8.00
C GLN A 517 -16.25 -46.42 7.60
N ILE A 518 -16.86 -45.34 8.10
CA ILE A 518 -18.23 -44.96 7.74
C ILE A 518 -18.30 -44.64 6.24
N SER A 519 -17.33 -43.90 5.71
CA SER A 519 -17.30 -43.53 4.30
C SER A 519 -17.17 -44.73 3.36
N ALA A 520 -16.43 -45.76 3.78
CA ALA A 520 -16.26 -47.01 3.02
C ALA A 520 -17.53 -47.87 2.97
N GLN A 521 -18.50 -47.63 3.87
CA GLN A 521 -19.81 -48.31 3.86
C GLN A 521 -20.82 -47.61 2.93
N VAL A 522 -20.51 -46.41 2.43
CA VAL A 522 -21.37 -45.67 1.50
C VAL A 522 -21.04 -46.08 0.06
N PRO A 523 -22.02 -46.56 -0.74
CA PRO A 523 -21.78 -46.97 -2.13
C PRO A 523 -21.26 -45.83 -3.01
N ASP A 524 -20.37 -46.14 -3.97
CA ASP A 524 -19.78 -45.17 -4.91
C ASP A 524 -20.81 -44.36 -5.70
N GLU A 525 -21.98 -44.93 -5.97
CA GLU A 525 -23.10 -44.26 -6.65
C GLU A 525 -23.67 -43.08 -5.82
N GLU A 526 -23.64 -43.16 -4.48
CA GLU A 526 -24.07 -42.05 -3.61
C GLU A 526 -23.00 -40.95 -3.55
N TRP A 527 -21.71 -41.31 -3.58
CA TRP A 527 -20.62 -40.34 -3.66
C TRP A 527 -20.69 -39.50 -4.93
N LYS A 528 -21.08 -40.10 -6.06
CA LYS A 528 -21.27 -39.39 -7.34
C LYS A 528 -22.42 -38.38 -7.34
N LYS A 529 -23.37 -38.48 -6.41
CA LYS A 529 -24.49 -37.52 -6.27
C LYS A 529 -24.08 -36.24 -5.54
N LEU A 530 -22.92 -36.21 -4.89
CA LEU A 530 -22.46 -35.02 -4.19
C LEU A 530 -22.05 -33.93 -5.20
N PRO A 531 -22.39 -32.66 -4.94
CA PRO A 531 -21.95 -31.54 -5.77
C PRO A 531 -20.42 -31.47 -5.83
N THR A 532 -19.87 -31.21 -7.01
CA THR A 532 -18.40 -31.09 -7.20
C THR A 532 -17.80 -29.88 -6.47
N ASP A 533 -18.62 -28.91 -6.08
CA ASP A 533 -18.27 -27.74 -5.28
C ASP A 533 -18.68 -27.83 -3.81
N LEU A 534 -19.13 -29.00 -3.33
CA LEU A 534 -19.65 -29.20 -1.97
C LEU A 534 -18.70 -28.69 -0.88
N ALA A 535 -17.38 -28.95 -1.01
CA ALA A 535 -16.40 -28.48 -0.04
C ALA A 535 -16.24 -26.95 0.00
N ARG A 536 -16.50 -26.26 -1.12
CA ARG A 536 -16.41 -24.79 -1.22
C ARG A 536 -17.71 -24.10 -0.80
N ARG A 537 -18.84 -24.80 -0.88
CA ARG A 537 -20.18 -24.25 -0.61
C ARG A 537 -20.96 -25.04 0.43
N PHE A 538 -20.26 -25.70 1.35
CA PHE A 538 -20.86 -26.58 2.34
C PHE A 538 -22.00 -25.89 3.12
N ASP A 539 -21.78 -24.67 3.59
CA ASP A 539 -22.77 -23.87 4.32
C ASP A 539 -24.03 -23.56 3.50
N TYR A 540 -23.91 -23.45 2.18
CA TYR A 540 -25.06 -23.22 1.28
C TYR A 540 -25.96 -24.47 1.20
N TYR A 541 -25.35 -25.64 1.02
CA TYR A 541 -26.08 -26.91 0.97
C TYR A 541 -26.67 -27.30 2.33
N GLN A 542 -25.97 -26.99 3.42
CA GLN A 542 -26.49 -27.23 4.77
C GLN A 542 -27.76 -26.40 5.06
N LYS A 543 -27.80 -25.13 4.60
CA LYS A 543 -28.98 -24.27 4.71
C LYS A 543 -30.16 -24.73 3.87
N GLN A 544 -29.93 -25.31 2.69
CA GLN A 544 -31.02 -25.87 1.88
C GLN A 544 -31.67 -27.07 2.56
N ARG A 545 -30.90 -27.90 3.26
CA ARG A 545 -31.40 -29.08 3.97
C ARG A 545 -32.28 -28.71 5.17
N GLN A 546 -31.94 -27.64 5.90
CA GLN A 546 -32.75 -27.13 7.02
C GLN A 546 -34.10 -26.51 6.62
N GLY A 547 -34.34 -26.29 5.32
CA GLY A 547 -35.63 -25.79 4.82
C GLY A 547 -36.57 -26.87 4.26
N GLN A 548 -36.19 -28.15 4.34
CA GLN A 548 -36.94 -29.27 3.78
C GLN A 548 -37.38 -30.33 4.81
N ASP A 549 -37.04 -30.17 6.09
CA ASP A 549 -37.49 -31.04 7.18
C ASP A 549 -38.56 -30.37 8.05
#